data_AF-A0A938B6W6-F1
#
_entry.id   AF-A0A938B6W6-F1
#
_cell.length_a   1.000
_cell.length_b   1.000
_cell.length_c   1.000
_cell.angle_alpha   90.00
_cell.angle_beta   90.00
_cell.angle_gamma   90.00
#
_symmetry.space_group_name_H-M   'P 1'
#
loop_
_entity.id
_entity.type
_entity.pdbx_description
1 polymer ?
#
loop_
_entity_poly.entity_id
_entity_poly.type
_entity_poly.pdbx_seq_one_letter_code
_entity_poly.pdbx_strand_id
1 'polypeptide(L)'
;FGNDARGVQRGVDGMCLDTDGNIIACAGWREAGPGPMIYVFAPSGRVLETHPVPVDRPTNCTFGDVDLRTLYVTTGGGHLFRVRNTGRRGWLLYPL
;
A
#
# COMPACT_ATOMS: atom_id res chain seq x y z
N PHE A 1 13.07 7.92 12.67
CA PHE A 1 12.11 7.68 11.57
C PHE A 1 12.73 8.19 10.29
N GLY A 2 12.75 7.36 9.25
CA GLY A 2 13.40 7.68 7.97
C GLY A 2 14.89 7.37 7.87
N ASN A 3 15.54 6.97 8.97
CA ASN A 3 16.90 6.42 8.98
C ASN A 3 17.05 5.45 10.17
N ASP A 4 17.60 4.25 9.93
CA ASP A 4 17.90 3.24 10.95
C ASP A 4 19.25 2.57 10.68
N ALA A 5 19.57 1.47 11.38
CA ALA A 5 20.81 0.72 11.17
C ALA A 5 20.97 0.15 9.74
N ARG A 6 19.89 0.15 8.94
CA ARG A 6 19.85 -0.27 7.54
C ARG A 6 19.84 0.92 6.58
N GLY A 7 20.03 2.14 7.08
CA GLY A 7 20.09 3.37 6.32
C GLY A 7 18.76 4.08 6.18
N VAL A 8 18.68 4.98 5.20
CA VAL A 8 17.51 5.82 4.94
C VAL A 8 16.33 4.96 4.53
N GLN A 9 15.13 5.32 5.00
CA GLN A 9 13.88 4.64 4.71
C GLN A 9 12.87 5.68 4.22
N ARG A 10 12.15 5.40 3.12
CA ARG A 10 11.07 6.30 2.66
C ARG A 10 9.88 6.33 3.63
N GLY A 11 9.63 5.23 4.34
CA GLY A 11 8.43 5.08 5.17
C GLY A 11 7.16 4.84 4.34
N VAL A 12 6.01 4.93 5.01
CA VAL A 12 4.67 4.88 4.40
C VAL A 12 4.33 6.25 3.81
N ASP A 13 3.74 6.25 2.62
CA ASP A 13 3.15 7.44 1.98
C ASP A 13 1.63 7.43 2.19
N GLY A 14 0.84 6.99 1.19
CA GLY A 14 -0.59 6.74 1.33
C GLY A 14 -0.93 5.33 1.81
N MET A 15 -2.10 5.21 2.46
CA MET A 15 -2.64 3.95 2.96
C MET A 15 -4.16 3.94 2.98
N CYS A 16 -4.76 2.74 2.95
CA CYS A 16 -6.19 2.52 3.14
C CYS A 16 -6.44 1.29 4.03
N LEU A 17 -7.71 1.03 4.34
CA LEU A 17 -8.12 -0.09 5.18
C LEU A 17 -8.93 -1.12 4.39
N ASP A 18 -8.81 -2.38 4.77
CA ASP A 18 -9.80 -3.41 4.44
C ASP A 18 -10.84 -3.57 5.56
N THR A 19 -11.87 -4.39 5.31
CA THR A 19 -12.97 -4.63 6.25
C THR A 19 -12.56 -5.39 7.51
N ASP A 20 -11.38 -6.01 7.53
CA ASP A 20 -10.83 -6.70 8.70
C ASP A 20 -9.95 -5.76 9.55
N GLY A 21 -9.82 -4.49 9.14
CA GLY A 21 -9.03 -3.47 9.80
C GLY A 21 -7.54 -3.54 9.46
N ASN A 22 -7.12 -4.31 8.45
CA ASN A 22 -5.74 -4.32 8.02
C ASN A 22 -5.40 -3.02 7.27
N ILE A 23 -4.18 -2.53 7.47
CA ILE A 23 -3.65 -1.36 6.79
C ILE A 23 -2.93 -1.81 5.52
N ILE A 24 -3.41 -1.35 4.37
CA ILE A 24 -2.75 -1.51 3.08
C ILE A 24 -1.95 -0.23 2.84
N ALA A 25 -0.64 -0.31 2.76
CA ALA A 25 0.24 0.86 2.71
C ALA A 25 1.19 0.82 1.52
N CYS A 26 1.29 1.96 0.83
CA CYS A 26 2.34 2.23 -0.14
C CYS A 26 3.61 2.65 0.59
N ALA A 27 4.71 1.92 0.39
CA ALA A 27 5.97 2.24 1.06
C ALA A 27 7.19 1.89 0.21
N GLY A 28 8.32 2.47 0.61
CA GLY A 28 9.61 2.19 -0.01
C GLY A 28 9.77 2.76 -1.42
N TRP A 29 10.99 2.69 -1.91
CA TRP A 29 11.42 3.07 -3.26
C TRP A 29 12.77 2.38 -3.55
N ARG A 30 13.32 2.53 -4.75
CA ARG A 30 14.59 1.88 -5.13
C ARG A 30 15.82 2.47 -4.42
N GLU A 31 15.77 3.73 -4.03
CA GLU A 31 16.93 4.45 -3.46
C GLU A 31 17.16 4.16 -1.98
N ALA A 32 16.13 3.75 -1.22
CA ALA A 32 16.22 3.55 0.23
C ALA A 32 15.12 2.62 0.79
N GLY A 33 15.53 1.60 1.52
CA GLY A 33 14.66 0.51 1.97
C GLY A 33 14.57 -0.66 0.98
N PRO A 34 13.66 -1.62 1.19
CA PRO A 34 13.65 -2.90 0.47
C PRO A 34 13.12 -2.82 -0.98
N GLY A 35 12.90 -1.61 -1.51
CA GLY A 35 12.27 -1.37 -2.80
C GLY A 35 10.84 -0.84 -2.70
N PRO A 36 10.18 -0.57 -3.85
CA PRO A 36 8.80 -0.12 -3.91
C PRO A 36 7.83 -1.28 -3.60
N MET A 37 7.04 -1.13 -2.54
CA MET A 37 6.20 -2.20 -2.01
C MET A 37 4.78 -1.72 -1.66
N ILE A 38 3.84 -2.67 -1.71
CA ILE A 38 2.60 -2.65 -0.93
C ILE A 38 2.80 -3.52 0.30
N TYR A 39 2.59 -2.95 1.48
CA TYR A 39 2.54 -3.70 2.74
C TYR A 39 1.10 -3.92 3.16
N VAL A 40 0.84 -5.07 3.78
CA VAL A 40 -0.40 -5.31 4.53
C VAL A 40 -0.03 -5.51 5.99
N PHE A 41 -0.47 -4.61 6.85
CA PHE A 41 -0.30 -4.70 8.30
C PHE A 41 -1.60 -5.12 8.96
N ALA A 42 -1.51 -6.01 9.94
CA ALA A 42 -2.60 -6.27 10.87
C ALA A 42 -2.91 -5.01 11.72
N PRO A 43 -4.10 -4.91 12.34
CA PRO A 43 -4.40 -3.85 13.32
C PRO A 43 -3.36 -3.72 14.45
N SER A 44 -2.68 -4.82 14.78
CA SER A 44 -1.56 -4.86 15.76
C SER A 44 -0.28 -4.17 15.29
N GLY A 45 -0.17 -3.76 14.03
CA GLY A 45 1.05 -3.26 13.40
C GLY A 45 1.97 -4.35 12.85
N ARG A 46 1.63 -5.63 13.01
CA ARG A 46 2.40 -6.75 12.43
C ARG A 46 2.27 -6.79 10.91
N VAL A 47 3.38 -6.95 10.19
CA VAL A 47 3.36 -7.23 8.75
C VAL A 47 2.75 -8.61 8.49
N LEU A 48 1.70 -8.67 7.68
CA LEU A 48 1.05 -9.88 7.19
C LEU A 48 1.59 -10.29 5.82
N GLU A 49 1.69 -9.32 4.90
CA GLU A 49 2.11 -9.54 3.53
C GLU A 49 2.92 -8.36 2.99
N THR A 50 3.74 -8.64 1.98
CA THR A 50 4.50 -7.64 1.23
C THR A 50 4.47 -8.00 -0.24
N HIS A 51 4.12 -7.03 -1.10
CA HIS A 51 4.01 -7.23 -2.55
C HIS A 51 4.86 -6.19 -3.29
N PRO A 52 5.77 -6.59 -4.20
CA PRO A 52 6.55 -5.65 -4.98
C PRO A 52 5.68 -4.91 -5.99
N VAL A 53 5.95 -3.61 -6.17
CA VAL A 53 5.34 -2.78 -7.22
C VAL A 53 6.31 -2.73 -8.42
N PRO A 54 5.84 -2.92 -9.66
CA PRO A 54 6.73 -3.04 -10.83
C PRO A 54 7.46 -1.74 -11.18
N VAL A 55 6.98 -0.60 -10.68
CA VAL A 55 7.59 0.72 -10.86
C VAL A 55 7.89 1.36 -9.51
N ASP A 56 8.77 2.34 -9.51
CA ASP A 56 9.24 2.96 -8.29
C ASP A 56 8.21 3.91 -7.66
N ARG A 57 8.38 4.18 -6.37
CA ARG A 57 7.62 5.17 -5.59
C ARG A 57 6.10 4.98 -5.67
N PRO A 58 5.53 3.89 -5.14
CA PRO A 58 4.08 3.82 -4.91
C PRO A 58 3.68 4.95 -3.94
N THR A 59 2.69 5.76 -4.30
CA THR A 59 2.35 6.99 -3.55
C THR A 59 1.07 6.86 -2.77
N ASN A 60 0.00 6.30 -3.33
CA ASN A 60 -1.25 6.11 -2.61
C ASN A 60 -2.02 4.88 -3.11
N CYS A 61 -2.96 4.40 -2.32
CA CYS A 61 -3.83 3.31 -2.70
C CYS A 61 -5.23 3.44 -2.11
N THR A 62 -6.22 2.91 -2.82
CA THR A 62 -7.60 2.81 -2.33
C THR A 62 -8.32 1.61 -2.94
N PHE A 63 -9.30 1.08 -2.23
CA PHE A 63 -10.19 0.08 -2.82
C PHE A 63 -11.31 0.77 -3.60
N GLY A 64 -11.68 0.18 -4.73
CA GLY A 64 -12.75 0.67 -5.59
C GLY A 64 -13.45 -0.47 -6.31
N ASP A 65 -14.19 -0.09 -7.36
CA ASP A 65 -15.25 -0.88 -7.99
C ASP A 65 -16.46 -1.10 -7.08
N VAL A 66 -17.58 -1.58 -7.65
CA VAL A 66 -18.87 -1.73 -6.95
C VAL A 66 -18.81 -2.65 -5.72
N ASP A 67 -17.86 -3.59 -5.70
CA ASP A 67 -17.71 -4.58 -4.63
C ASP A 67 -16.59 -4.23 -3.63
N LEU A 68 -15.86 -3.14 -3.87
CA LEU A 68 -14.65 -2.75 -3.13
C LEU A 68 -13.57 -3.84 -3.09
N ARG A 69 -13.49 -4.73 -4.10
CA ARG A 69 -12.49 -5.81 -4.14
C ARG A 69 -11.30 -5.53 -5.05
N THR A 70 -11.24 -4.33 -5.62
CA THR A 70 -10.16 -3.91 -6.50
C THR A 70 -9.30 -2.87 -5.81
N LEU A 71 -8.00 -3.15 -5.65
CA LEU A 71 -7.05 -2.18 -5.12
C LEU A 71 -6.48 -1.35 -6.29
N TYR A 72 -6.66 -0.04 -6.20
CA TYR A 72 -6.02 0.94 -7.08
C TYR A 72 -4.77 1.49 -6.40
N VAL A 73 -3.68 1.64 -7.15
CA VAL A 73 -2.39 2.14 -6.65
C VAL A 73 -1.84 3.19 -7.60
N THR A 74 -1.48 4.37 -7.08
CA THR A 74 -0.78 5.42 -7.83
C THR A 74 0.71 5.40 -7.55
N THR A 75 1.50 5.98 -8.45
CA THR A 75 2.96 6.04 -8.33
C THR A 75 3.49 7.43 -8.66
N GLY A 76 4.69 7.74 -8.16
CA GLY A 76 5.36 9.02 -8.44
C GLY A 76 5.69 9.22 -9.92
N GLY A 77 5.73 8.14 -10.71
CA GLY A 77 5.89 8.20 -12.16
C GLY A 77 4.61 8.46 -12.95
N GLY A 78 3.47 8.70 -12.29
CA GLY A 78 2.20 9.00 -12.96
C GLY A 78 1.38 7.78 -13.40
N HIS A 79 1.76 6.57 -12.98
CA HIS A 79 1.00 5.34 -13.29
C HIS A 79 -0.19 5.14 -12.34
N LEU A 80 -1.24 4.50 -12.85
CA LEU A 80 -2.35 3.95 -12.07
C LEU A 80 -2.42 2.43 -12.31
N PHE A 81 -2.16 1.64 -11.27
CA PHE A 81 -2.34 0.19 -11.28
C PHE A 81 -3.72 -0.17 -10.73
N ARG A 82 -4.25 -1.27 -11.26
CA ARG A 82 -5.52 -1.86 -10.84
C ARG A 82 -5.29 -3.33 -10.55
N VAL A 83 -5.51 -3.75 -9.30
CA VAL A 83 -5.25 -5.10 -8.83
C VAL A 83 -6.55 -5.74 -8.36
N ARG A 84 -6.93 -6.84 -9.01
CA ARG A 84 -8.06 -7.68 -8.62
C ARG A 84 -7.57 -8.94 -7.89
N ASN A 85 -8.52 -9.67 -7.30
CA ASN A 85 -8.26 -10.94 -6.61
C ASN A 85 -7.26 -10.80 -5.46
N THR A 86 -7.31 -9.67 -4.76
CA THR A 86 -6.47 -9.40 -3.57
C THR A 86 -6.85 -10.26 -2.36
N GLY A 87 -7.93 -11.03 -2.46
CA GLY A 87 -8.53 -11.74 -1.33
C GLY A 87 -9.22 -10.82 -0.31
N ARG A 88 -9.27 -9.51 -0.57
CA ARG A 88 -9.69 -8.49 0.38
C ARG A 88 -10.89 -7.69 -0.12
N ARG A 89 -11.58 -7.06 0.82
CA ARG A 89 -12.62 -6.08 0.56
C ARG A 89 -12.26 -4.80 1.30
N GLY A 90 -12.25 -3.68 0.58
CA GLY A 90 -11.94 -2.38 1.14
C GLY A 90 -12.98 -1.85 2.10
N TRP A 91 -12.52 -0.97 2.98
CA TRP A 91 -13.37 -0.12 3.80
C TRP A 91 -13.17 1.35 3.39
N LEU A 92 -14.25 1.97 2.88
CA LEU A 92 -14.27 3.39 2.55
C LEU A 92 -14.97 4.16 3.67
N LEU A 93 -14.36 5.26 4.11
CA LEU A 93 -14.97 6.19 5.05
C LEU A 93 -16.00 7.12 4.38
N TYR A 94 -15.87 7.39 3.06
CA TYR A 94 -16.76 8.30 2.32
C TYR A 94 -16.68 8.06 0.78
N PRO A 95 -17.76 8.38 0.02
CA PRO A 95 -19.14 8.49 0.49
C PRO A 95 -19.72 7.09 0.63
N LEU A 96 -20.24 6.78 1.82
CA LEU A 96 -21.12 5.62 1.99
C LEU A 96 -22.50 5.96 1.41
#